data_AF-A0A7J5XL20-F1
#
_entry.id   AF-A0A7J5XL20-F1
#
_cell.length_a   1.000
_cell.length_b   1.000
_cell.length_c   1.000
_cell.angle_alpha   90.00
_cell.angle_beta   90.00
_cell.angle_gamma   90.00
#
_symmetry.space_group_name_H-M   'P 1'
#
loop_
_entity.id
_entity.type
_entity.pdbx_description
1 polymer ?
#
loop_
_entity_poly.entity_id
_entity_poly.type
_entity_poly.pdbx_seq_one_letter_code
_entity_poly.pdbx_strand_id
1 'polypeptide(L)'
;MQTKILESINCASQLLQAKDADILKASTLLQNAISVLVEYRGQFDEAKSATLALATKWGSQTQFETTRARKVKRHFDELSEDSRLTDAESNFRGNVNEAIHPNTLLQAKDKDLHQAAQRLIEHYSRDIAASFPGQLLSFRTCFRDQIQKLKSVADL
;
A
#
# COMPACT_ATOMS: atom_id res chain seq x y z
N MET A 1 7.48 -22.23 11.24
CA MET A 1 7.86 -21.35 10.11
C MET A 1 8.53 -20.07 10.61
N GLN A 2 7.92 -19.35 11.57
CA GLN A 2 8.49 -18.12 12.14
C GLN A 2 9.91 -18.30 12.75
N THR A 3 10.22 -19.48 13.28
CA THR A 3 11.49 -19.79 13.95
C THR A 3 12.72 -19.71 13.02
N LYS A 4 12.64 -20.24 11.80
CA LYS A 4 13.81 -20.31 10.89
C LYS A 4 14.32 -18.93 10.43
N ILE A 5 13.41 -17.98 10.23
CA ILE A 5 13.75 -16.61 9.81
C ILE A 5 14.35 -15.84 10.97
N LEU A 6 13.73 -15.96 12.15
CA LEU A 6 14.23 -15.34 13.37
C LEU A 6 15.61 -15.88 13.74
N GLU A 7 15.85 -17.19 13.58
CA GLU A 7 17.14 -17.83 13.85
C GLU A 7 18.26 -17.31 12.95
N SER A 8 18.05 -17.22 11.63
CA SER A 8 19.09 -16.77 10.69
C SER A 8 19.47 -15.31 10.89
N ILE A 9 18.49 -14.43 11.11
CA ILE A 9 18.71 -13.01 11.40
C ILE A 9 19.39 -12.84 12.75
N ASN A 10 18.95 -13.58 13.77
CA ASN A 10 19.51 -13.50 15.11
C ASN A 10 20.97 -13.96 15.15
N CYS A 11 21.33 -15.01 14.40
CA CYS A 11 22.71 -15.48 14.29
C CYS A 11 23.64 -14.40 13.71
N ALA A 12 23.22 -13.73 12.62
CA ALA A 12 23.99 -12.62 12.04
C ALA A 12 24.07 -11.43 13.00
N SER A 13 22.98 -11.12 13.71
CA SER A 13 22.91 -10.02 14.68
C SER A 13 23.84 -10.22 15.87
N GLN A 14 23.85 -11.42 16.46
CA GLN A 14 24.74 -11.75 17.59
C GLN A 14 26.22 -11.65 17.20
N LEU A 15 26.58 -12.07 15.99
CA LEU A 15 27.96 -12.02 15.51
C LEU A 15 28.44 -10.60 15.23
N LEU A 16 27.57 -9.72 14.72
CA LEU A 16 27.85 -8.29 14.52
C LEU A 16 27.97 -7.50 15.83
N GLN A 17 27.35 -7.99 16.91
CA GLN A 17 27.39 -7.36 18.24
C GLN A 17 28.60 -7.81 19.07
N ALA A 18 29.37 -8.81 18.62
CA ALA A 18 30.57 -9.27 19.31
C ALA A 18 31.68 -8.21 19.28
N LYS A 19 32.48 -8.09 20.36
CA LYS A 19 33.59 -7.13 20.44
C LYS A 19 34.73 -7.43 19.46
N ASP A 20 34.87 -8.69 19.07
CA ASP A 20 35.87 -9.26 18.16
C ASP A 20 35.23 -9.77 16.86
N ALA A 21 34.28 -9.00 16.32
CA ALA A 21 33.50 -9.40 15.15
C ALA A 21 34.35 -9.66 13.90
N ASP A 22 34.23 -10.87 13.36
CA ASP A 22 34.77 -11.26 12.06
C ASP A 22 33.83 -10.78 10.95
N ILE A 23 34.19 -9.64 10.34
CA ILE A 23 33.38 -8.96 9.32
C ILE A 23 33.11 -9.86 8.11
N LEU A 24 34.05 -10.72 7.74
CA LEU A 24 33.89 -11.63 6.60
C LEU A 24 32.85 -12.71 6.91
N LYS A 25 32.88 -13.28 8.12
CA LYS A 25 31.84 -14.21 8.57
C LYS A 25 30.49 -13.53 8.76
N ALA A 26 30.45 -12.28 9.21
CA ALA A 26 29.21 -11.52 9.31
C ALA A 26 28.57 -11.31 7.93
N SER A 27 29.38 -10.95 6.93
CA SER A 27 28.94 -10.74 5.56
C SER A 27 28.33 -12.00 4.94
N THR A 28 28.97 -13.16 5.13
CA THR A 28 28.43 -14.43 4.61
C THR A 28 27.12 -14.83 5.30
N LEU A 29 27.01 -14.61 6.61
CA LEU A 29 25.76 -14.86 7.36
C LEU A 29 24.62 -13.94 6.92
N LEU A 30 24.90 -12.65 6.68
CA LEU A 30 23.92 -11.72 6.16
C LEU A 30 23.45 -12.11 4.75
N GLN A 31 24.38 -12.50 3.88
CA GLN A 31 24.05 -12.95 2.53
C GLN A 31 23.15 -14.20 2.56
N ASN A 32 23.43 -15.14 3.46
CA ASN A 32 22.60 -16.32 3.66
C ASN A 32 21.21 -15.95 4.21
N ALA A 33 21.13 -15.03 5.18
CA ALA A 33 19.85 -14.56 5.70
C ALA A 33 18.99 -13.88 4.62
N ILE A 34 19.60 -13.08 3.74
CA ILE A 34 18.93 -12.46 2.59
C ILE A 34 18.38 -13.54 1.66
N SER A 35 19.17 -14.53 1.28
CA SER A 35 18.73 -15.62 0.40
C SER A 35 17.52 -16.37 0.99
N VAL A 36 17.57 -16.70 2.28
CA VAL A 36 16.45 -17.38 2.99
C VAL A 36 15.18 -16.51 3.02
N LEU A 37 15.32 -15.21 3.23
CA LEU A 37 14.17 -14.28 3.24
C LEU A 37 13.54 -14.14 1.85
N VAL A 38 14.36 -14.08 0.80
CA VAL A 38 13.88 -13.99 -0.59
C VAL A 38 13.13 -15.26 -0.99
N GLU A 39 13.68 -16.43 -0.67
CA GLU A 39 13.03 -17.72 -0.92
C GLU A 39 11.69 -17.82 -0.19
N TYR A 40 11.66 -17.46 1.10
CA TYR A 40 10.42 -17.48 1.89
C TYR A 40 9.36 -16.51 1.34
N ARG A 41 9.78 -15.32 0.89
CA ARG A 41 8.87 -14.36 0.26
C ARG A 41 8.27 -14.91 -1.03
N GLY A 42 9.05 -15.67 -1.81
CA GLY A 42 8.57 -16.36 -3.02
C GLY A 42 7.53 -17.46 -2.71
N GLN A 43 7.63 -18.08 -1.54
CA GLN A 43 6.71 -19.14 -1.08
C GLN A 43 5.48 -18.60 -0.32
N PHE A 44 5.27 -17.27 -0.30
CA PHE A 44 4.17 -16.66 0.46
C PHE A 44 2.79 -17.13 0.00
N ASP A 45 2.56 -17.19 -1.31
CA ASP A 45 1.27 -17.61 -1.87
C ASP A 45 0.99 -19.10 -1.61
N GLU A 46 2.04 -19.92 -1.62
CA GLU A 46 1.96 -21.34 -1.23
C GLU A 46 1.59 -21.48 0.25
N ALA A 47 2.24 -20.73 1.14
CA ALA A 47 1.91 -20.73 2.57
C ALA A 47 0.47 -20.22 2.84
N LYS A 48 0.04 -19.18 2.11
CA LYS A 48 -1.32 -18.64 2.19
C LYS A 48 -2.35 -19.67 1.73
N SER A 49 -2.12 -20.30 0.58
CA SER A 49 -3.02 -21.34 0.04
C SER A 49 -3.09 -22.56 0.96
N ALA A 50 -1.98 -23.02 1.53
CA ALA A 50 -1.95 -24.11 2.51
C ALA A 50 -2.76 -23.76 3.77
N THR A 51 -2.64 -22.53 4.27
CA THR A 51 -3.40 -22.04 5.43
C THR A 51 -4.89 -21.96 5.12
N LEU A 52 -5.27 -21.48 3.93
CA LEU A 52 -6.66 -21.44 3.47
C LEU A 52 -7.25 -22.84 3.28
N ALA A 53 -6.49 -23.79 2.73
CA ALA A 53 -6.91 -25.18 2.61
C ALA A 53 -7.15 -25.82 3.98
N LEU A 54 -6.28 -25.54 4.95
CA LEU A 54 -6.40 -26.02 6.32
C LEU A 54 -7.59 -25.38 7.06
N ALA A 55 -7.79 -24.07 6.91
CA ALA A 55 -8.95 -23.36 7.45
C ALA A 55 -10.27 -23.87 6.86
N THR A 56 -10.28 -24.16 5.55
CA THR A 56 -11.44 -24.77 4.86
C THR A 56 -11.70 -26.19 5.40
N LYS A 57 -10.65 -26.98 5.61
CA LYS A 57 -10.74 -28.32 6.23
C LYS A 57 -11.31 -28.28 7.65
N TRP A 58 -11.06 -27.20 8.38
CA TRP A 58 -11.58 -27.00 9.74
C TRP A 58 -12.96 -26.30 9.78
N GLY A 59 -13.56 -26.04 8.62
CA GLY A 59 -14.89 -25.43 8.53
C GLY A 59 -14.93 -23.93 8.82
N SER A 60 -13.77 -23.27 8.86
CA SER A 60 -13.70 -21.82 9.01
C SER A 60 -14.04 -21.12 7.70
N GLN A 61 -14.74 -19.98 7.79
CA GLN A 61 -15.02 -19.14 6.64
C GLN A 61 -13.72 -18.52 6.11
N THR A 62 -13.31 -18.94 4.92
CA THR A 62 -12.05 -18.54 4.27
C THR A 62 -12.22 -17.39 3.29
N GLN A 63 -13.44 -16.89 3.14
CA GLN A 63 -13.80 -15.76 2.27
C GLN A 63 -14.48 -14.68 3.09
N PHE A 64 -14.15 -13.42 2.83
CA PHE A 64 -14.86 -12.28 3.40
C PHE A 64 -16.35 -12.38 3.07
N GLU A 65 -17.21 -12.13 4.06
CA GLU A 65 -18.66 -12.09 3.84
C GLU A 65 -18.99 -11.06 2.75
N THR A 66 -19.66 -11.50 1.70
CA THR A 66 -20.26 -10.60 0.72
C THR A 66 -21.47 -9.96 1.40
N THR A 67 -21.31 -8.71 1.86
CA THR A 67 -22.24 -8.02 2.76
C THR A 67 -23.70 -8.02 2.27
N ARG A 68 -24.61 -8.34 3.20
CA ARG A 68 -26.10 -8.32 3.20
C ARG A 68 -26.87 -7.72 2.00
N ALA A 69 -27.90 -8.45 1.55
CA ALA A 69 -28.95 -7.94 0.66
C ALA A 69 -29.71 -6.73 1.26
N ARG A 70 -29.79 -5.64 0.51
CA ARG A 70 -30.32 -4.35 0.96
C ARG A 70 -31.83 -4.23 0.65
N LYS A 71 -32.62 -3.80 1.64
CA LYS A 71 -34.02 -3.40 1.45
C LYS A 71 -34.09 -1.91 1.14
N VAL A 72 -34.65 -1.54 -0.01
CA VAL A 72 -34.96 -0.16 -0.39
C VAL A 72 -36.16 0.31 0.44
N LYS A 73 -36.06 1.47 1.11
CA LYS A 73 -37.20 2.16 1.72
C LYS A 73 -37.67 3.26 0.77
N ARG A 74 -38.94 3.27 0.41
CA ARG A 74 -39.59 4.36 -0.34
C ARG A 74 -39.80 5.54 0.60
N HIS A 75 -39.33 6.73 0.24
CA HIS A 75 -39.69 7.98 0.92
C HIS A 75 -40.25 8.93 -0.14
N PHE A 76 -41.53 9.30 0.03
CA PHE A 76 -42.23 10.35 -0.73
C PHE A 76 -42.12 10.23 -2.26
N ASP A 77 -42.67 9.15 -2.83
CA ASP A 77 -42.89 8.88 -4.27
C ASP A 77 -41.70 9.04 -5.24
N GLU A 78 -40.57 9.55 -4.78
CA GLU A 78 -39.31 9.57 -5.48
C GLU A 78 -38.53 8.31 -5.10
N LEU A 79 -37.97 7.66 -6.13
CA LEU A 79 -36.88 6.73 -5.91
C LEU A 79 -35.73 7.55 -5.34
N SER A 80 -35.46 7.42 -4.04
CA SER A 80 -34.18 7.86 -3.48
C SER A 80 -33.12 6.99 -4.13
N GLU A 81 -32.58 7.44 -5.26
CA GLU A 81 -31.41 6.81 -5.86
C GLU A 81 -30.28 6.90 -4.84
N ASP A 82 -29.78 5.75 -4.42
CA ASP A 82 -28.57 5.70 -3.61
C ASP A 82 -27.38 5.98 -4.52
N SER A 83 -27.11 7.27 -4.76
CA SER A 83 -26.02 7.73 -5.63
C SER A 83 -24.63 7.56 -5.00
N ARG A 84 -24.38 6.46 -4.27
CA ARG A 84 -23.09 6.22 -3.62
C ARG A 84 -22.49 4.85 -3.97
N LEU A 85 -21.73 4.92 -5.06
CA LEU A 85 -20.44 4.25 -5.31
C LEU A 85 -20.49 2.80 -5.80
N THR A 86 -20.33 2.65 -7.12
CA THR A 86 -19.46 1.61 -7.70
C THR A 86 -18.09 1.67 -7.03
N ASP A 87 -17.80 0.70 -6.16
CA ASP A 87 -16.51 0.44 -5.50
C ASP A 87 -15.76 1.65 -4.90
N ALA A 88 -15.75 1.76 -3.56
CA ALA A 88 -15.07 2.83 -2.84
C ALA A 88 -13.54 2.83 -3.09
N GLU A 89 -12.95 1.65 -3.32
CA GLU A 89 -11.52 1.51 -3.64
C GLU A 89 -11.21 2.12 -5.02
N SER A 90 -12.02 1.81 -6.02
CA SER A 90 -11.90 2.42 -7.36
C SER A 90 -12.04 3.94 -7.35
N ASN A 91 -12.94 4.50 -6.54
CA ASN A 91 -13.10 5.95 -6.43
C ASN A 91 -11.91 6.63 -5.71
N PHE A 92 -11.43 6.03 -4.62
CA PHE A 92 -10.22 6.50 -3.95
C PHE A 92 -9.02 6.48 -4.91
N ARG A 93 -8.86 5.37 -5.65
CA ARG A 93 -7.80 5.21 -6.64
C ARG A 93 -7.89 6.24 -7.76
N GLY A 94 -9.09 6.53 -8.26
CA GLY A 94 -9.32 7.56 -9.27
C GLY A 94 -8.91 8.94 -8.79
N ASN A 95 -9.42 9.34 -7.62
CA ASN A 95 -9.14 10.67 -7.04
C ASN A 95 -7.66 10.86 -6.69
N VAL A 96 -7.00 9.85 -6.13
CA VAL A 96 -5.58 9.89 -5.81
C VAL A 96 -4.72 9.92 -7.08
N ASN A 97 -5.06 9.14 -8.11
CA ASN A 97 -4.33 9.14 -9.38
C ASN A 97 -4.48 10.47 -10.12
N GLU A 98 -5.62 11.15 -10.01
CA GLU A 98 -5.79 12.49 -10.59
C GLU A 98 -4.85 13.51 -9.94
N ALA A 99 -4.61 13.42 -8.63
CA ALA A 99 -3.80 14.41 -7.91
C ALA A 99 -2.30 14.06 -7.82
N ILE A 100 -1.93 12.79 -7.67
CA ILE A 100 -0.57 12.38 -7.22
C ILE A 100 0.18 11.56 -8.27
N HIS A 101 -0.44 11.16 -9.39
CA HIS A 101 0.24 10.33 -10.38
C HIS A 101 1.46 11.03 -11.01
N PRO A 102 2.62 10.36 -11.16
CA PRO A 102 3.86 10.98 -11.68
C PRO A 102 3.68 11.72 -13.01
N ASN A 103 2.96 11.12 -13.97
CA ASN A 103 2.65 11.80 -15.24
C ASN A 103 1.80 13.06 -15.04
N THR A 104 0.83 13.03 -14.12
CA THR A 104 -0.02 14.18 -13.81
C THR A 104 0.79 15.27 -13.12
N LEU A 105 1.66 14.92 -12.18
CA LEU A 105 2.58 15.86 -11.52
C LEU A 105 3.53 16.56 -12.52
N LEU A 106 3.98 15.87 -13.57
CA LEU A 106 4.92 16.42 -14.55
C LEU A 106 4.24 17.25 -15.65
N GLN A 107 3.00 16.90 -16.03
CA GLN A 107 2.31 17.50 -17.18
C GLN A 107 1.26 18.53 -16.78
N ALA A 108 0.65 18.43 -15.59
CA ALA A 108 -0.40 19.34 -15.17
C ALA A 108 0.15 20.74 -14.87
N LYS A 109 -0.65 21.76 -15.20
CA LYS A 109 -0.37 23.14 -14.80
C LYS A 109 -0.60 23.29 -13.30
N ASP A 110 0.10 24.25 -12.69
CA ASP A 110 0.04 24.52 -11.26
C ASP A 110 -1.38 24.76 -10.77
N LYS A 111 -2.20 25.47 -11.55
CA LYS A 111 -3.62 25.73 -11.23
C LYS A 111 -4.46 24.46 -11.21
N ASP A 112 -4.29 23.61 -12.21
CA ASP A 112 -5.06 22.37 -12.37
C ASP A 112 -4.69 21.36 -11.27
N LEU A 113 -3.39 21.27 -10.95
CA LEU A 113 -2.87 20.42 -9.89
C LEU A 113 -3.32 20.90 -8.49
N HIS A 114 -3.33 22.22 -8.27
CA HIS A 114 -3.84 22.80 -7.04
C HIS A 114 -5.33 22.50 -6.85
N GLN A 115 -6.13 22.62 -7.92
CA GLN A 115 -7.56 22.33 -7.87
C GLN A 115 -7.84 20.84 -7.64
N ALA A 116 -7.07 19.93 -8.26
CA ALA A 116 -7.19 18.50 -8.01
C ALA A 116 -6.87 18.15 -6.55
N ALA A 117 -5.81 18.72 -5.99
CA ALA A 117 -5.46 18.57 -4.58
C ALA A 117 -6.54 19.13 -3.64
N GLN A 118 -7.20 20.21 -4.04
CA GLN A 118 -8.28 20.82 -3.25
C GLN A 118 -9.54 19.95 -3.24
N ARG A 119 -9.92 19.35 -4.38
CA ARG A 119 -11.00 18.35 -4.45
C ARG A 119 -10.71 17.13 -3.58
N LEU A 120 -9.45 16.70 -3.54
CA LEU A 120 -9.01 15.59 -2.68
C LEU A 120 -9.22 15.93 -1.19
N ILE A 121 -8.89 17.15 -0.77
CA ILE A 121 -9.09 17.62 0.62
C ILE A 121 -10.57 17.73 0.95
N GLU A 122 -11.40 18.25 0.05
CA GLU A 122 -12.85 18.33 0.27
C GLU A 122 -13.44 16.94 0.52
N HIS A 123 -12.96 15.93 -0.23
CA HIS A 123 -13.45 14.57 -0.11
C HIS A 123 -12.86 13.80 1.09
N TYR A 124 -11.62 14.12 1.51
CA TYR A 124 -10.87 13.47 2.60
C TYR A 124 -10.41 14.47 3.67
N SER A 125 -11.30 15.38 4.07
CA SER A 125 -10.99 16.53 4.95
C SER A 125 -10.52 16.17 6.35
N ARG A 126 -10.73 14.91 6.78
CA ARG A 126 -10.24 14.37 8.05
C ARG A 126 -8.84 13.77 7.95
N ASP A 127 -8.44 13.36 6.76
CA ASP A 127 -7.22 12.58 6.52
C ASP A 127 -6.12 13.41 5.85
N ILE A 128 -6.50 14.51 5.16
CA ILE A 128 -5.58 15.35 4.39
C ILE A 128 -5.59 16.77 4.94
N ALA A 129 -4.39 17.29 5.27
CA ALA A 129 -4.23 18.64 5.79
C ALA A 129 -4.55 19.71 4.73
N ALA A 130 -5.12 20.84 5.16
CA ALA A 130 -5.43 21.97 4.26
C ALA A 130 -4.20 22.56 3.55
N SER A 131 -2.99 22.33 4.08
CA SER A 131 -1.72 22.74 3.47
C SER A 131 -1.27 21.86 2.29
N PHE A 132 -1.95 20.74 2.05
CA PHE A 132 -1.58 19.74 1.04
C PHE A 132 -1.39 20.31 -0.38
N PRO A 133 -2.21 21.25 -0.91
CA PRO A 133 -2.03 21.73 -2.28
C PRO A 133 -0.72 22.50 -2.46
N GLY A 134 -0.32 23.27 -1.44
CA GLY A 134 0.97 23.97 -1.43
C GLY A 134 2.13 22.99 -1.30
N GLN A 135 2.01 22.01 -0.41
CA GLN A 135 3.02 20.96 -0.22
C GLN A 135 3.23 20.13 -1.49
N LEU A 136 2.15 19.81 -2.22
CA LEU A 136 2.21 19.05 -3.47
C LEU A 136 2.98 19.81 -4.57
N LEU A 137 2.77 21.12 -4.67
CA LEU A 137 3.51 21.97 -5.62
C LEU A 137 4.99 22.09 -5.24
N SER A 138 5.30 22.24 -3.95
CA SER A 138 6.67 22.24 -3.44
C SER A 138 7.35 20.90 -3.69
N PHE A 139 6.66 19.78 -3.40
CA PHE A 139 7.14 18.43 -3.65
C PHE A 139 7.48 18.21 -5.12
N ARG A 140 6.55 18.54 -6.03
CA ARG A 140 6.80 18.47 -7.48
C ARG A 140 8.04 19.26 -7.89
N THR A 141 8.21 20.46 -7.34
CA THR A 141 9.32 21.34 -7.71
C THR A 141 10.66 20.81 -7.20
N CYS A 142 10.71 20.33 -5.95
CA CYS A 142 11.94 19.81 -5.34
C CYS A 142 12.36 18.43 -5.88
N PHE A 143 11.39 17.62 -6.32
CA PHE A 143 11.62 16.23 -6.70
C PHE A 143 11.37 15.96 -8.19
N ARG A 144 11.30 17.00 -9.03
CA ARG A 144 10.98 16.90 -10.47
C ARG A 144 11.79 15.84 -11.21
N ASP A 145 13.11 15.85 -11.02
CA ASP A 145 14.05 14.93 -11.69
C ASP A 145 13.91 13.47 -11.20
N GLN A 146 13.41 13.29 -9.99
CA GLN A 146 13.17 11.97 -9.39
C GLN A 146 11.81 11.43 -9.84
N ILE A 147 10.77 12.26 -9.84
CA ILE A 147 9.42 11.93 -10.32
C ILE A 147 9.45 11.51 -11.79
N GLN A 148 10.32 12.10 -12.61
CA GLN A 148 10.51 11.71 -14.01
C GLN A 148 10.93 10.24 -14.21
N LYS A 149 11.55 9.62 -13.20
CA LYS A 149 11.99 8.21 -13.26
C LYS A 149 10.90 7.24 -12.81
N LEU A 150 9.83 7.73 -12.20
CA LEU A 150 8.75 6.92 -11.63
C LEU A 150 7.66 6.66 -12.68
N LYS A 151 7.13 5.44 -12.71
CA LYS A 151 6.09 5.04 -13.68
C LYS A 151 4.72 4.87 -13.03
N SER A 152 4.67 4.72 -11.71
CA SER A 152 3.46 4.46 -10.95
C SER A 152 3.44 5.26 -9.65
N VAL A 153 2.24 5.46 -9.10
CA VAL A 153 2.04 5.98 -7.73
C VAL A 153 2.62 5.03 -6.68
N ALA A 154 2.75 3.74 -6.98
CA ALA A 154 3.41 2.78 -6.10
C ALA A 154 4.93 2.99 -5.98
N ASP A 155 5.52 3.75 -6.91
CA ASP A 155 6.95 4.05 -6.94
C ASP A 155 7.27 5.41 -6.27
N LEU A 156 6.24 6.19 -5.90
CA LEU A 156 6.35 7.44 -5.13
C LEU A 156 6.54 7.18 -3.65
#